data_AF-A0A1V6IYA9-F1
#
_entry.id   AF-A0A1V6IYA9-F1
#
_cell.length_a   1.000
_cell.length_b   1.000
_cell.length_c   1.000
_cell.angle_alpha   90.00
_cell.angle_beta   90.00
_cell.angle_gamma   90.00
#
_symmetry.space_group_name_H-M   'P 1'
#
loop_
_entity.id
_entity.type
_entity.pdbx_description
1 polymer ?
#
loop_
_entity_poly.entity_id
_entity_poly.type
_entity_poly.pdbx_seq_one_letter_code
_entity_poly.pdbx_strand_id
1 'polypeptide(L)' 'MGKAADCILVDLNHTGLVPGHDLISDLVYAATPECVDTTICNGKVLMRRRQIPGEDEIRTAFRAAAASCAP' A
#
# COMPACT_ATOMS: atom_id res chain seq x y z
N MET A 1 -12.03 -13.69 17.67
CA MET A 1 -12.05 -12.23 17.91
C MET A 1 -10.97 -11.88 18.92
N GLY A 2 -10.34 -10.70 18.84
CA GLY A 2 -9.27 -10.29 19.75
C GLY A 2 -7.84 -10.25 19.16
N LYS A 3 -7.69 -10.30 17.83
CA LYS A 3 -6.42 -9.98 17.16
C LYS A 3 -6.41 -8.52 16.72
N ALA A 4 -5.22 -7.93 16.55
CA ALA A 4 -5.07 -6.63 15.94
C ALA A 4 -5.73 -6.63 14.55
N ALA A 5 -6.49 -5.57 14.25
CA ALA A 5 -7.21 -5.43 12.99
C ALA A 5 -6.26 -4.90 11.91
N ASP A 6 -5.35 -5.76 11.47
CA ASP A 6 -4.39 -5.51 10.40
C ASP A 6 -4.83 -6.26 9.15
N CYS A 7 -5.13 -5.53 8.08
CA CYS A 7 -5.52 -6.11 6.80
C CYS A 7 -5.32 -5.15 5.64
N ILE A 8 -5.29 -5.71 4.43
CA ILE A 8 -5.25 -4.97 3.17
C ILE A 8 -6.46 -5.35 2.31
N LEU A 9 -6.96 -4.40 1.51
CA LEU A 9 -7.90 -4.66 0.43
C LEU A 9 -7.13 -4.66 -0.89
N VAL A 10 -7.27 -5.74 -1.65
CA VAL A 10 -6.57 -5.96 -2.90
C VAL A 10 -7.56 -5.78 -4.06
N ASP A 11 -7.14 -5.05 -5.09
CA ASP A 11 -7.85 -4.87 -6.34
C ASP A 11 -7.58 -6.05 -7.28
N LEU A 12 -8.48 -7.04 -7.26
CA LEU A 12 -8.36 -8.25 -8.07
C LEU A 12 -8.53 -8.01 -9.57
N ASN A 13 -8.97 -6.83 -9.99
CA ASN A 13 -9.06 -6.46 -11.41
C ASN A 13 -7.79 -5.80 -11.93
N HIS A 14 -6.78 -5.60 -11.06
CA HIS A 14 -5.50 -5.05 -11.47
C HIS A 14 -4.83 -5.96 -12.50
N THR A 15 -4.22 -5.38 -13.52
CA THR A 15 -3.61 -6.13 -14.64
C THR A 15 -2.54 -7.11 -14.18
N GLY A 16 -1.87 -6.85 -13.05
CA GLY A 16 -0.90 -7.76 -12.43
C GLY A 16 -1.51 -9.01 -11.77
N LEU A 17 -2.84 -9.10 -11.63
CA LEU A 17 -3.56 -10.23 -11.04
C LEU A 17 -4.48 -10.95 -12.04
N VAL A 18 -4.56 -10.48 -13.28
CA VAL A 18 -5.34 -11.12 -14.36
C VAL A 18 -4.39 -12.03 -15.14
N PRO A 19 -4.74 -13.32 -15.38
CA PRO A 19 -6.09 -13.92 -15.41
C PRO A 19 -6.66 -14.47 -14.09
N GLY A 20 -5.91 -14.44 -12.98
CA GLY A 20 -6.43 -14.79 -11.64
C GLY A 20 -6.61 -16.29 -11.40
N HIS A 21 -5.61 -17.11 -11.76
CA HIS A 21 -5.71 -18.56 -11.67
C HIS A 21 -5.63 -19.10 -10.23
N ASP A 22 -4.76 -18.52 -9.40
CA ASP A 22 -4.59 -18.88 -8.00
C ASP A 22 -4.25 -17.63 -7.19
N LEU A 23 -5.21 -17.13 -6.42
CA LEU A 23 -5.08 -15.85 -5.73
C LEU A 23 -3.85 -15.78 -4.80
N ILE A 24 -3.49 -16.89 -4.15
CA ILE A 24 -2.35 -16.90 -3.23
C ILE A 24 -1.04 -16.78 -4.00
N SER A 25 -0.85 -17.59 -5.04
CA SER A 25 0.32 -17.54 -5.91
C SER A 25 0.41 -16.19 -6.62
N ASP A 26 -0.73 -15.70 -7.13
CA ASP A 26 -0.82 -14.40 -7.80
C ASP A 26 -0.44 -13.27 -6.83
N LEU A 27 -0.89 -13.30 -5.57
CA LEU A 27 -0.52 -12.31 -4.56
C LEU A 27 0.96 -12.39 -4.14
N VAL A 28 1.54 -13.60 -4.06
CA VAL A 28 2.93 -13.80 -3.61
C VAL A 28 3.94 -13.50 -4.71
N TYR A 29 3.64 -13.84 -5.96
CA TYR A 29 4.62 -13.84 -7.05
C TYR A 29 4.32 -12.83 -8.15
N ALA A 30 3.06 -12.46 -8.39
CA ALA A 30 2.67 -11.58 -9.51
C ALA A 30 2.25 -10.18 -9.06
N ALA A 31 1.68 -10.04 -7.85
CA ALA A 31 1.17 -8.76 -7.37
C ALA A 31 2.27 -7.70 -7.23
N THR A 32 1.94 -6.50 -7.68
CA THR A 32 2.71 -5.29 -7.44
C THR A 32 2.07 -4.49 -6.30
N PRO A 33 2.78 -3.50 -5.71
CA PRO A 33 2.19 -2.61 -4.71
C PRO A 33 0.91 -1.90 -5.20
N GLU A 34 0.76 -1.69 -6.51
CA GLU A 34 -0.44 -1.10 -7.10
C GLU A 34 -1.69 -1.97 -6.95
N CYS A 35 -1.54 -3.29 -6.73
CA CYS A 35 -2.66 -4.17 -6.45
C CYS A 35 -3.32 -3.87 -5.09
N VAL A 36 -2.64 -3.19 -4.17
CA VAL A 36 -3.19 -2.84 -2.84
C VAL A 36 -3.97 -1.54 -2.94
N ASP A 37 -5.27 -1.58 -2.69
CA ASP A 37 -6.15 -0.41 -2.72
C ASP A 37 -6.18 0.33 -1.38
N THR A 38 -6.33 -0.41 -0.28
CA THR A 38 -6.55 0.14 1.05
C THR A 38 -5.77 -0.66 2.09
N THR A 39 -5.14 0.03 3.03
CA THR A 39 -4.36 -0.58 4.12
C THR A 39 -4.94 -0.16 5.47
N ILE A 40 -5.22 -1.14 6.31
CA ILE A 40 -5.77 -0.97 7.66
C ILE A 40 -4.76 -1.54 8.65
N CYS A 41 -4.35 -0.73 9.62
CA CYS A 41 -3.49 -1.16 10.72
C CYS A 41 -4.13 -0.76 12.05
N ASN A 42 -4.21 -1.70 12.98
CA ASN A 42 -4.85 -1.52 14.27
C ASN A 42 -6.25 -0.86 14.17
N GLY A 43 -7.03 -1.28 13.17
CA GLY A 43 -8.37 -0.75 12.90
C GLY A 43 -8.42 0.67 12.31
N LYS A 44 -7.28 1.29 12.02
CA LYS A 44 -7.18 2.60 11.37
C LYS A 44 -6.85 2.44 9.90
N VAL A 45 -7.58 3.16 9.05
CA VAL A 45 -7.28 3.22 7.61
C VAL A 45 -6.10 4.16 7.41
N LEU A 46 -4.95 3.61 7.02
CA LEU A 46 -3.73 4.37 6.75
C LEU A 46 -3.64 4.83 5.28
N MET A 47 -4.17 4.02 4.37
CA MET A 47 -4.25 4.30 2.94
C MET A 47 -5.64 3.91 2.44
N ARG A 48 -6.27 4.72 1.58
CA ARG A 48 -7.58 4.42 0.97
C ARG A 48 -7.56 4.78 -0.50
N ARG A 49 -8.03 3.89 -1.38
CA ARG A 49 -8.01 4.11 -2.84
C ARG A 49 -6.64 4.56 -3.34
N ARG A 50 -5.58 3.95 -2.82
CA ARG A 50 -4.17 4.26 -3.11
C ARG A 50 -3.74 5.69 -2.75
N GLN A 51 -4.47 6.39 -1.88
CA GLN A 51 -4.10 7.71 -1.38
C GLN A 51 -3.75 7.64 0.11
N ILE A 52 -2.60 8.21 0.47
CA ILE A 52 -2.14 8.34 1.85
C ILE A 52 -2.37 9.78 2.30
N PRO A 53 -3.10 10.02 3.41
CA PRO A 53 -3.28 11.38 3.94
C PRO A 53 -1.93 12.03 4.27
N GLY A 54 -1.69 13.24 3.75
CA GLY A 54 -0.46 14.01 4.00
C GLY A 54 0.78 13.53 3.24
N GLU A 55 0.63 12.64 2.26
CA GLU A 55 1.77 12.08 1.52
C GLU A 55 2.67 13.15 0.88
N ASP A 56 2.08 14.18 0.27
CA ASP A 56 2.83 15.24 -0.41
C ASP A 56 3.68 16.08 0.56
N GLU A 57 3.14 16.38 1.74
CA GLU A 57 3.87 17.08 2.80
C GLU A 57 5.05 16.25 3.30
N ILE A 58 4.83 14.96 3.53
CA ILE A 58 5.87 14.00 3.94
C ILE A 58 6.97 13.93 2.88
N ARG A 59 6.61 13.80 1.60
CA ARG A 59 7.55 13.76 0.48
C ARG A 59 8.36 15.06 0.38
N THR A 60 7.73 16.21 0.61
CA THR A 60 8.38 17.52 0.55
C THR A 60 9.36 17.70 1.70
N ALA A 61 8.93 17.41 2.93
CA ALA A 61 9.78 17.47 4.12
C ALA A 61 10.99 16.53 3.99
N PHE A 62 10.78 15.31 3.50
CA PHE A 62 11.86 14.34 3.27
C PHE A 62 12.90 14.87 2.28
N ARG A 63 12.48 15.43 1.13
CA ARG A 63 13.41 16.00 0.15
C ARG A 63 14.21 17.17 0.73
N ALA A 64 13.57 18.05 1.49
CA ALA A 64 14.22 19.18 2.14
C ALA A 64 15.29 18.71 3.16
N ALA A 65 14.95 17.73 3.99
CA ALA A 65 15.89 17.13 4.93
C ALA A 65 17.06 16.44 4.23
N ALA A 66 16.79 15.65 3.18
CA ALA A 66 17.82 14.97 2.40
C ALA A 66 18.79 15.96 1.73
N ALA A 67 18.29 17.09 1.21
CA ALA A 67 19.13 18.14 0.65
C ALA A 67 20.02 18.82 1.70
N SER A 68 19.55 18.96 2.94
CA SER A 68 20.32 19.54 4.04
C SER A 68 21.43 18.62 4.58
N CYS A 69 21.36 17.32 4.30
CA CYS A 69 22.33 16.31 4.71
C CYS A 69 23.23 15.82 3.57
N ALA A 70 23.08 16.37 2.36
CA ALA A 70 23.98 16.07 1.25
C ALA A 70 25.36 16.70 1.52
N PRO A 71 26.48 15.97 1.31
CA PRO A 71 27.83 16.49 1.51
C PRO A 71 28.19 17.62 0.54
#